data_AF-A0A2V8X9F8-F1
#
_entry.id   AF-A0A2V8X9F8-F1
#
_cell.length_a   1.000
_cell.length_b   1.000
_cell.length_c   1.000
_cell.angle_alpha   90.00
_cell.angle_beta   90.00
_cell.angle_gamma   90.00
#
_symmetry.space_group_name_H-M   'P 1'
#
loop_
_entity.id
_entity.type
_entity.pdbx_description
1 polymer ?
#
loop_
_entity_poly.entity_id
_entity_poly.type
_entity_poly.pdbx_seq_one_letter_code
_entity_poly.pdbx_strand_id
1 'polypeptide(L)'
;MATAPASATKAPLANAPGPKGRFLLGSLIEVSRDWLGFYKNCADEYGDVVRVHLAHVPVYLVVHPRDIETVLVANAAKFTKSEDYRALARVLGRGLLTSEGDFWKRQRGLIQPAFHRQSILSYALVMTRAAGCMLDSWKEKVKRNIHEDMMRVTLEIVGQCLYSAEVTDAAERVGHAMEVVTGRFIVNASLAMLFRFDIPVRFAIREWRAIRELNEIIGGIIRERRSSGEPREDLLDMLLQARDADGNPMSDAQLRDEVMTLFLAGHETTAIALSWACYLIAQNPHIEAKLAQELQTVLAGRVPTPEDLPRLRYTEMVLKETMRLYPAVWGIGRRALEDCELGGYRVPAGSNVFILQWRTQRDPRFFPDPDRFDP
;
A
#
# COMPACT_ATOMS: atom_id res chain seq x y z
N MET A 1 5.15 49.93 -33.58
CA MET A 1 4.22 48.95 -32.99
C MET A 1 4.60 47.58 -33.53
N ALA A 2 5.33 46.78 -32.74
CA ALA A 2 5.68 45.41 -33.10
C ALA A 2 4.52 44.49 -32.70
N THR A 3 3.92 43.83 -33.69
CA THR A 3 2.87 42.83 -33.51
C THR A 3 3.43 41.61 -32.79
N ALA A 4 2.86 41.28 -31.63
CA ALA A 4 3.13 40.04 -30.91
C ALA A 4 2.78 38.82 -31.79
N PRO A 5 3.54 37.71 -31.74
CA PRO A 5 3.19 36.52 -32.49
C PRO A 5 1.89 35.94 -31.92
N ALA A 6 0.94 35.65 -32.81
CA ALA A 6 -0.27 34.94 -32.46
C ALA A 6 0.08 33.60 -31.80
N SER A 7 -0.43 33.40 -30.59
CA SER A 7 -0.39 32.12 -29.88
C SER A 7 -0.94 31.04 -30.81
N ALA A 8 -0.07 30.13 -31.25
CA ALA A 8 -0.46 28.97 -32.02
C ALA A 8 -1.43 28.15 -31.16
N THR A 9 -2.70 28.16 -31.55
CA THR A 9 -3.76 27.39 -30.89
C THR A 9 -3.42 25.93 -31.08
N LYS A 10 -2.90 25.25 -30.04
CA LYS A 10 -2.69 23.81 -30.06
C LYS A 10 -4.01 23.15 -30.48
N ALA A 11 -3.97 22.28 -31.48
CA ALA A 11 -5.12 21.48 -31.89
C ALA A 11 -5.72 20.77 -30.66
N PRO A 12 -7.06 20.62 -30.57
CA PRO A 12 -7.67 19.95 -29.44
C PRO A 12 -7.13 18.53 -29.32
N LEU A 13 -6.58 18.20 -28.15
CA LEU A 13 -6.05 16.87 -27.85
C LEU A 13 -7.14 15.81 -28.07
N ALA A 14 -6.74 14.67 -28.64
CA ALA A 14 -7.64 13.54 -28.86
C ALA A 14 -8.09 12.92 -27.52
N ASN A 15 -9.23 12.23 -27.56
CA ASN A 15 -9.64 11.37 -26.45
C ASN A 15 -8.78 10.11 -26.43
N ALA A 16 -8.40 9.64 -25.23
CA ALA A 16 -7.67 8.38 -25.09
C ALA A 16 -8.51 7.20 -25.64
N PRO A 17 -7.86 6.23 -26.31
CA PRO A 17 -8.49 5.03 -26.82
C PRO A 17 -8.96 4.13 -25.68
N GLY A 18 -9.83 3.16 -25.97
CA GLY A 18 -10.24 2.16 -24.98
C GLY A 18 -11.43 1.32 -25.41
N PRO A 19 -11.77 0.30 -24.62
CA PRO A 19 -12.86 -0.61 -24.94
C PRO A 19 -14.20 0.13 -24.96
N LYS A 20 -15.05 -0.21 -25.93
CA LYS A 20 -16.40 0.38 -26.05
C LYS A 20 -17.28 0.09 -24.83
N GLY A 21 -17.05 -1.04 -24.16
CA GLY A 21 -17.85 -1.51 -23.03
C GLY A 21 -19.28 -1.90 -23.43
N ARG A 22 -20.06 -2.36 -22.45
CA ARG A 22 -21.48 -2.67 -22.56
C ARG A 22 -22.33 -1.42 -22.36
N PHE A 23 -23.52 -1.42 -22.96
CA PHE A 23 -24.51 -0.36 -22.76
C PHE A 23 -24.82 -0.19 -21.26
N LEU A 24 -24.71 1.05 -20.75
CA LEU A 24 -24.87 1.50 -19.35
C LEU A 24 -23.87 0.94 -18.32
N LEU A 25 -23.39 -0.28 -18.47
CA LEU A 25 -22.47 -0.91 -17.50
C LEU A 25 -20.98 -0.63 -17.80
N GLY A 26 -20.67 -0.16 -19.01
CA GLY A 26 -19.28 -0.02 -19.44
C GLY A 26 -18.57 -1.37 -19.35
N SER A 27 -17.42 -1.42 -18.70
CA SER A 27 -16.61 -2.64 -18.53
C SER A 27 -16.74 -3.26 -17.13
N LEU A 28 -17.79 -2.94 -16.37
CA LEU A 28 -17.96 -3.40 -14.98
C LEU A 28 -17.97 -4.93 -14.85
N ILE A 29 -18.60 -5.65 -15.78
CA ILE A 29 -18.70 -7.11 -15.73
C ILE A 29 -17.33 -7.72 -15.96
N GLU A 30 -16.62 -7.25 -16.97
CA GLU A 30 -15.28 -7.70 -17.34
C GLU A 30 -14.30 -7.47 -16.19
N VAL A 31 -14.30 -6.25 -15.63
CA VAL A 31 -13.48 -5.89 -14.47
C VAL A 31 -13.80 -6.77 -13.26
N SER A 32 -15.08 -6.99 -12.95
CA SER A 32 -15.49 -7.80 -11.78
C SER A 32 -15.04 -9.26 -11.83
N ARG A 33 -14.77 -9.80 -13.03
CA ARG A 33 -14.32 -11.19 -13.22
C ARG A 33 -12.81 -11.33 -13.08
N ASP A 34 -12.06 -10.38 -13.65
CA ASP A 34 -10.61 -10.38 -13.63
C ASP A 34 -10.09 -8.95 -13.74
N TRP A 35 -9.86 -8.31 -12.59
CA TRP A 35 -9.42 -6.92 -12.51
C TRP A 35 -8.05 -6.73 -13.18
N LEU A 36 -7.08 -7.56 -12.79
CA LEU A 36 -5.70 -7.44 -13.25
C LEU A 36 -5.59 -7.78 -14.73
N GLY A 37 -6.18 -8.90 -15.17
CA GLY A 37 -6.15 -9.31 -16.56
C GLY A 37 -6.88 -8.33 -17.47
N PHE A 38 -8.02 -7.77 -17.04
CA PHE A 38 -8.73 -6.76 -17.81
C PHE A 38 -7.88 -5.52 -18.08
N TYR A 39 -7.31 -4.90 -17.03
CA TYR A 39 -6.50 -3.70 -17.21
C TYR A 39 -5.20 -3.99 -17.97
N LYS A 40 -4.57 -5.14 -17.74
CA LYS A 40 -3.42 -5.59 -18.53
C LYS A 40 -3.78 -5.66 -20.02
N ASN A 41 -4.86 -6.37 -20.37
CA ASN A 41 -5.27 -6.53 -21.76
C ASN A 41 -5.63 -5.18 -22.39
N CYS A 42 -6.24 -4.27 -21.63
CA CYS A 42 -6.49 -2.91 -22.11
C CYS A 42 -5.19 -2.17 -22.44
N ALA A 43 -4.17 -2.23 -21.59
CA ALA A 43 -2.87 -1.62 -21.85
C ALA A 43 -2.19 -2.24 -23.08
N ASP A 44 -2.26 -3.57 -23.22
CA ASP A 44 -1.63 -4.29 -24.34
C ASP A 44 -2.33 -4.00 -25.69
N GLU A 45 -3.65 -3.78 -25.71
CA GLU A 45 -4.43 -3.52 -26.92
C GLU A 45 -4.49 -2.04 -27.31
N TYR A 46 -4.63 -1.13 -26.35
CA TYR A 46 -4.91 0.29 -26.59
C TYR A 46 -3.73 1.21 -26.27
N GLY A 47 -2.65 0.69 -25.68
CA GLY A 47 -1.42 1.42 -25.40
C GLY A 47 -1.33 1.98 -23.98
N ASP A 48 -0.53 3.03 -23.82
CA ASP A 48 -0.04 3.47 -22.51
C ASP A 48 -1.02 4.29 -21.67
N VAL A 49 -2.02 4.89 -22.32
CA VAL A 49 -3.09 5.67 -21.70
C VAL A 49 -4.42 5.21 -22.29
N VAL A 50 -5.25 4.59 -21.46
CA VAL A 50 -6.50 3.94 -21.91
C VAL A 50 -7.69 4.46 -21.13
N ARG A 51 -8.73 4.89 -21.83
CA ARG A 51 -10.00 5.33 -21.23
C ARG A 51 -10.97 4.16 -21.11
N VAL A 52 -11.20 3.73 -19.89
CA VAL A 52 -12.19 2.72 -19.51
C VAL A 52 -13.40 3.40 -18.87
N HIS A 53 -14.60 2.91 -19.14
CA HIS A 53 -15.81 3.34 -18.44
C HIS A 53 -16.26 2.25 -17.46
N LEU A 54 -16.42 2.62 -16.18
CA LEU A 54 -17.08 1.82 -15.15
C LEU A 54 -18.47 2.41 -14.91
N ALA A 55 -19.48 1.86 -15.58
CA ALA A 55 -20.79 2.51 -15.76
C ALA A 55 -20.64 3.99 -16.22
N HIS A 56 -21.00 4.94 -15.36
CA HIS A 56 -20.96 6.38 -15.66
C HIS A 56 -19.62 7.05 -15.27
N VAL A 57 -18.66 6.28 -14.73
CA VAL A 57 -17.39 6.79 -14.22
C VAL A 57 -16.29 6.54 -15.24
N PRO A 58 -15.66 7.59 -15.81
CA PRO A 58 -14.47 7.42 -16.63
C PRO A 58 -13.24 7.18 -15.76
N VAL A 59 -12.44 6.20 -16.15
CA VAL A 59 -11.15 5.83 -15.55
C VAL A 59 -10.09 5.82 -16.65
N TYR A 60 -9.00 6.55 -16.45
CA TYR A 60 -7.84 6.58 -17.34
C TYR A 60 -6.76 5.68 -16.77
N LEU A 61 -6.57 4.51 -17.35
CA LEU A 61 -5.45 3.63 -17.06
C LEU A 61 -4.16 4.25 -17.58
N VAL A 62 -3.12 4.27 -16.76
CA VAL A 62 -1.79 4.79 -17.10
C VAL A 62 -0.73 3.77 -16.72
N VAL A 63 0.14 3.40 -17.67
CA VAL A 63 1.20 2.40 -17.44
C VAL A 63 2.61 2.86 -17.79
N HIS A 64 2.77 3.94 -18.56
CA HIS A 64 4.10 4.41 -18.95
C HIS A 64 4.77 5.26 -17.84
N PRO A 65 6.04 5.00 -17.46
CA PRO A 65 6.73 5.70 -16.37
C PRO A 65 6.71 7.23 -16.47
N ARG A 66 6.88 7.80 -17.66
CA ARG A 66 6.81 9.26 -17.90
C ARG A 66 5.47 9.87 -17.47
N ASP A 67 4.36 9.21 -17.79
CA ASP A 67 3.03 9.70 -17.46
C ASP A 67 2.71 9.46 -15.97
N ILE A 68 3.25 8.37 -15.40
CA ILE A 68 3.21 8.10 -13.95
C ILE A 68 3.97 9.18 -13.18
N GLU A 69 5.18 9.54 -13.61
CA GLU A 69 5.98 10.65 -13.04
C GLU A 69 5.21 11.97 -13.13
N THR A 70 4.53 12.21 -14.26
CA THR A 70 3.69 13.41 -14.42
C THR A 70 2.61 13.47 -13.34
N VAL A 71 1.92 12.36 -13.09
CA VAL A 71 0.83 12.28 -12.12
C VAL A 71 1.33 12.33 -10.67
N LEU A 72 2.42 11.63 -10.36
CA LEU A 72 2.87 11.44 -8.97
C LEU A 72 3.93 12.45 -8.50
N VAL A 73 4.64 13.10 -9.43
CA VAL A 73 5.78 13.97 -9.12
C VAL A 73 5.60 15.33 -9.77
N ALA A 74 5.69 15.43 -11.10
CA ALA A 74 5.81 16.71 -11.79
C ALA A 74 4.57 17.61 -11.60
N ASN A 75 3.38 17.02 -11.62
CA ASN A 75 2.12 17.71 -11.44
C ASN A 75 1.32 17.19 -10.24
N ALA A 76 1.98 16.64 -9.21
CA ALA A 76 1.32 16.00 -8.07
C ALA A 76 0.22 16.87 -7.42
N ALA A 77 0.43 18.20 -7.37
CA ALA A 77 -0.54 19.14 -6.81
C ALA A 77 -1.87 19.23 -7.61
N LYS A 78 -1.89 18.78 -8.87
CA LYS A 78 -3.08 18.73 -9.73
C LYS A 78 -3.87 17.43 -9.57
N PHE A 79 -3.43 16.53 -8.70
CA PHE A 79 -4.08 15.25 -8.44
C PHE A 79 -4.33 15.07 -6.95
N THR A 80 -5.45 14.46 -6.62
CA THR A 80 -5.69 13.91 -5.27
C THR A 80 -5.77 12.39 -5.35
N LYS A 81 -5.82 11.71 -4.21
CA LYS A 81 -6.32 10.34 -4.12
C LYS A 81 -7.71 10.26 -4.73
N SER A 82 -7.97 9.15 -5.40
CA SER A 82 -9.25 8.86 -6.04
C SER A 82 -10.31 8.41 -5.04
N GLU A 83 -11.55 8.32 -5.51
CA GLU A 83 -12.73 8.07 -4.67
C GLU A 83 -12.70 6.72 -3.94
N ASP A 84 -11.97 5.73 -4.44
CA ASP A 84 -11.78 4.42 -3.78
C ASP A 84 -11.13 4.52 -2.40
N TYR A 85 -10.33 5.56 -2.14
CA TYR A 85 -9.75 5.80 -0.82
C TYR A 85 -10.81 6.08 0.25
N ARG A 86 -12.06 6.42 -0.12
CA ARG A 86 -13.17 6.50 0.84
C ARG A 86 -13.48 5.16 1.48
N ALA A 87 -13.26 4.05 0.78
CA ALA A 87 -13.41 2.72 1.37
C ALA A 87 -12.38 2.50 2.49
N LEU A 88 -11.13 2.95 2.29
CA LEU A 88 -10.10 2.94 3.33
C LEU A 88 -10.47 3.89 4.49
N ALA A 89 -10.96 5.09 4.18
CA ALA A 89 -11.32 6.08 5.20
C ALA A 89 -12.41 5.62 6.17
N ARG A 90 -13.29 4.69 5.78
CA ARG A 90 -14.26 4.08 6.71
C ARG A 90 -13.60 3.30 7.86
N VAL A 91 -12.39 2.79 7.63
CA VAL A 91 -11.61 1.99 8.58
C VAL A 91 -10.53 2.86 9.21
N LEU A 92 -9.80 3.61 8.40
CA LEU A 92 -8.61 4.36 8.80
C LEU A 92 -8.93 5.78 9.30
N GLY A 93 -10.17 6.24 9.15
CA GLY A 93 -10.55 7.61 9.46
C GLY A 93 -9.81 8.61 8.55
N ARG A 94 -9.25 9.66 9.14
CA ARG A 94 -8.42 10.67 8.45
C ARG A 94 -6.93 10.49 8.79
N GLY A 95 -6.41 9.27 8.71
CA GLY A 95 -4.97 8.99 8.89
C GLY A 95 -4.15 9.26 7.62
N LEU A 96 -2.82 9.09 7.70
CA LEU A 96 -1.85 9.40 6.62
C LEU A 96 -2.21 8.85 5.23
N LEU A 97 -2.81 7.66 5.16
CA LEU A 97 -3.14 7.02 3.89
C LEU A 97 -4.35 7.69 3.20
N THR A 98 -5.18 8.40 3.95
CA THR A 98 -6.50 8.90 3.50
C THR A 98 -6.61 10.42 3.55
N SER A 99 -5.77 11.09 4.33
CA SER A 99 -5.68 12.54 4.41
C SER A 99 -5.01 13.16 3.19
N GLU A 100 -5.29 14.44 2.94
CA GLU A 100 -4.72 15.22 1.83
C GLU A 100 -4.27 16.62 2.26
N GLY A 101 -3.52 17.29 1.38
CA GLY A 101 -3.17 18.70 1.50
C GLY A 101 -2.40 19.03 2.77
N ASP A 102 -2.66 20.20 3.34
CA ASP A 102 -1.91 20.69 4.50
C ASP A 102 -2.16 19.87 5.77
N PHE A 103 -3.35 19.27 5.89
CA PHE A 103 -3.66 18.35 6.98
C PHE A 103 -2.77 17.09 6.91
N TRP A 104 -2.60 16.51 5.72
CA TRP A 104 -1.67 15.41 5.49
C TRP A 104 -0.22 15.83 5.78
N LYS A 105 0.22 17.00 5.30
CA LYS A 105 1.58 17.50 5.54
C LYS A 105 1.87 17.62 7.03
N ARG A 106 0.92 18.15 7.81
CA ARG A 106 1.01 18.25 9.27
C ARG A 106 1.15 16.88 9.91
N GLN A 107 0.28 15.93 9.58
CA GLN A 107 0.36 14.56 10.10
C GLN A 107 1.68 13.88 9.74
N ARG A 108 2.13 14.03 8.49
CA ARG A 108 3.39 13.46 8.00
C ARG A 108 4.59 14.01 8.77
N GLY A 109 4.60 15.31 9.06
CA GLY A 109 5.64 15.96 9.87
C GLY A 109 5.68 15.41 11.30
N LEU A 110 4.52 15.24 11.94
CA LEU A 110 4.42 14.69 13.30
C LEU A 110 4.94 13.26 13.40
N ILE A 111 4.73 12.44 12.37
CA ILE A 111 5.02 11.00 12.36
C ILE A 111 6.44 10.72 11.89
N GLN A 112 7.03 11.57 11.04
CA GLN A 112 8.34 11.36 10.44
C GLN A 112 9.45 11.01 11.47
N PRO A 113 9.53 11.61 12.66
CA PRO A 113 10.54 11.26 13.65
C PRO A 113 10.48 9.78 14.06
N ALA A 114 9.31 9.15 14.12
CA ALA A 114 9.21 7.72 14.44
C ALA A 114 9.87 6.81 13.40
N PHE A 115 10.14 7.33 12.21
CA PHE A 115 10.78 6.62 11.10
C PHE A 115 12.19 7.15 10.79
N HIS A 116 12.83 7.83 11.75
CA HIS A 116 14.24 8.20 11.61
C HIS A 116 15.15 6.97 11.82
N ARG A 117 16.42 7.11 11.41
CA ARG A 117 17.39 6.01 11.40
C ARG A 117 17.47 5.23 12.72
N GLN A 118 17.56 5.91 13.87
CA GLN A 118 17.74 5.22 15.15
C GLN A 118 16.51 4.39 15.54
N SER A 119 15.29 4.93 15.33
CA SER A 119 14.05 4.18 15.55
C SER A 119 13.99 2.93 14.66
N ILE A 120 14.34 3.06 13.37
CA ILE A 120 14.36 1.92 12.44
C ILE A 120 15.33 0.82 12.91
N LEU A 121 16.54 1.19 13.38
CA LEU A 121 17.51 0.22 13.89
C LEU A 121 16.97 -0.52 15.12
N SER A 122 16.25 0.18 16.01
CA SER A 122 15.57 -0.44 17.16
C SER A 122 14.49 -1.43 16.71
N TYR A 123 13.65 -1.04 15.75
CA TYR A 123 12.59 -1.90 15.21
C TYR A 123 13.16 -3.14 14.50
N ALA A 124 14.29 -3.01 13.80
CA ALA A 124 14.91 -4.14 13.14
C ALA A 124 15.37 -5.23 14.12
N LEU A 125 15.77 -4.88 15.35
CA LEU A 125 16.04 -5.87 16.41
C LEU A 125 14.77 -6.61 16.85
N VAL A 126 13.64 -5.90 16.94
CA VAL A 126 12.32 -6.49 17.21
C VAL A 126 11.93 -7.46 16.10
N MET A 127 12.15 -7.07 14.84
CA MET A 127 11.89 -7.91 13.66
C MET A 127 12.70 -9.21 13.70
N THR A 128 14.01 -9.14 13.96
CA THR A 128 14.87 -10.33 14.08
C THR A 128 14.39 -11.24 15.22
N ARG A 129 14.01 -10.68 16.37
CA ARG A 129 13.54 -11.47 17.52
C ARG A 129 12.24 -12.20 17.21
N ALA A 130 11.24 -11.50 16.68
CA ALA A 130 9.95 -12.09 16.32
C ALA A 130 10.11 -13.19 15.25
N ALA A 131 10.96 -12.96 14.24
CA ALA A 131 11.30 -13.97 13.25
C ALA A 131 11.97 -15.21 13.88
N GLY A 132 12.90 -15.00 14.83
CA GLY A 132 13.54 -16.09 15.59
C GLY A 132 12.52 -16.92 16.39
N CYS A 133 11.67 -16.27 17.17
CA CYS A 133 10.62 -16.95 17.94
C CYS A 133 9.67 -17.77 17.05
N MET A 134 9.29 -17.21 15.89
CA MET A 134 8.49 -17.95 14.91
C MET A 134 9.23 -19.19 14.41
N LEU A 135 10.51 -19.06 14.04
CA LEU A 135 11.32 -20.18 13.53
C LEU A 135 11.58 -21.26 14.60
N ASP A 136 11.75 -20.89 15.87
CA ASP A 136 11.91 -21.84 16.98
C ASP A 136 10.67 -22.74 17.16
N SER A 137 9.49 -22.27 16.74
CA SER A 137 8.25 -23.06 16.75
C SER A 137 8.15 -24.05 15.57
N TRP A 138 9.01 -23.91 14.56
CA TRP A 138 8.96 -24.76 13.37
C TRP A 138 9.55 -26.14 13.66
N LYS A 139 8.90 -27.16 13.10
CA LYS A 139 9.36 -28.54 13.19
C LYS A 139 9.84 -28.99 11.83
N GLU A 140 10.95 -29.71 11.81
CA GLU A 140 11.51 -30.24 10.57
C GLU A 140 10.49 -31.11 9.81
N LYS A 141 10.54 -31.02 8.47
CA LYS A 141 9.75 -31.86 7.54
C LYS A 141 8.22 -31.77 7.72
N VAL A 142 7.72 -30.68 8.31
CA VAL A 142 6.29 -30.39 8.42
C VAL A 142 5.85 -29.45 7.30
N LYS A 143 4.74 -29.78 6.62
CA LYS A 143 4.10 -28.86 5.66
C LYS A 143 3.43 -27.72 6.43
N ARG A 144 3.62 -26.49 5.98
CA ARG A 144 3.09 -25.27 6.61
C ARG A 144 2.49 -24.34 5.57
N ASN A 145 1.53 -23.53 5.98
CA ASN A 145 1.08 -22.40 5.19
C ASN A 145 1.99 -21.20 5.47
N ILE A 146 2.92 -20.91 4.55
CA ILE A 146 3.88 -19.82 4.75
C ILE A 146 3.19 -18.46 4.83
N HIS A 147 2.04 -18.29 4.16
CA HIS A 147 1.30 -17.03 4.20
C HIS A 147 0.73 -16.75 5.60
N GLU A 148 0.16 -17.76 6.26
CA GLU A 148 -0.31 -17.64 7.65
C GLU A 148 0.85 -17.34 8.60
N ASP A 149 2.01 -17.97 8.40
CA ASP A 149 3.22 -17.70 9.19
C ASP A 149 3.68 -16.25 9.00
N MET A 150 3.74 -15.74 7.76
CA MET A 150 4.12 -14.36 7.48
C MET A 150 3.11 -13.37 8.04
N MET A 151 1.81 -13.64 7.94
CA MET A 151 0.76 -12.81 8.52
C MET A 151 0.88 -12.72 10.04
N ARG A 152 1.19 -13.83 10.72
CA ARG A 152 1.34 -13.82 12.18
C ARG A 152 2.58 -13.06 12.63
N VAL A 153 3.74 -13.31 12.01
CA VAL A 153 4.99 -12.66 12.45
C VAL A 153 4.97 -11.15 12.17
N THR A 154 4.40 -10.70 11.05
CA THR A 154 4.31 -9.24 10.80
C THR A 154 3.31 -8.56 11.72
N LEU A 155 2.27 -9.27 12.18
CA LEU A 155 1.31 -8.78 13.16
C LEU A 155 1.99 -8.57 14.52
N GLU A 156 2.77 -9.55 14.93
CA GLU A 156 3.58 -9.50 16.15
C GLU A 156 4.60 -8.36 16.08
N ILE A 157 5.34 -8.23 14.97
CA ILE A 157 6.31 -7.14 14.75
C ILE A 157 5.65 -5.77 14.87
N VAL A 158 4.51 -5.57 14.19
CA VAL A 158 3.76 -4.31 14.25
C VAL A 158 3.27 -4.05 15.67
N GLY A 159 2.71 -5.06 16.35
CA GLY A 159 2.26 -4.95 17.73
C GLY A 159 3.38 -4.56 18.69
N GLN A 160 4.56 -5.19 18.57
CA GLN A 160 5.72 -4.89 19.40
C GLN A 160 6.32 -3.51 19.09
N CYS A 161 6.47 -3.14 17.82
CA CYS A 161 7.04 -1.84 17.44
C CYS A 161 6.10 -0.67 17.80
N LEU A 162 4.79 -0.88 17.71
CA LEU A 162 3.80 0.15 18.04
C LEU A 162 3.58 0.29 19.55
N TYR A 163 3.60 -0.80 20.31
CA TYR A 163 3.06 -0.82 21.68
C TYR A 163 3.98 -1.40 22.75
N SER A 164 5.15 -1.95 22.40
CA SER A 164 6.02 -2.70 23.33
C SER A 164 5.26 -3.73 24.16
N ALA A 165 4.26 -4.39 23.57
CA ALA A 165 3.38 -5.34 24.25
C ALA A 165 3.43 -6.70 23.55
N GLU A 166 3.43 -7.78 24.34
CA GLU A 166 3.13 -9.12 23.85
C GLU A 166 1.62 -9.20 23.60
N VAL A 167 1.22 -9.05 22.35
CA VAL A 167 -0.20 -9.00 21.97
C VAL A 167 -0.66 -10.40 21.57
N THR A 168 -0.52 -11.44 22.40
CA THR A 168 -0.86 -12.81 21.96
C THR A 168 -2.36 -13.00 21.69
N ASP A 169 -3.24 -12.67 22.65
CA ASP A 169 -4.69 -12.85 22.49
C ASP A 169 -5.37 -11.73 21.67
N ALA A 170 -4.87 -10.50 21.76
CA ALA A 170 -5.42 -9.39 20.99
C ALA A 170 -4.96 -9.42 19.52
N ALA A 171 -3.82 -10.04 19.18
CA ALA A 171 -3.37 -10.16 17.80
C ALA A 171 -4.31 -11.03 16.98
N GLU A 172 -4.69 -12.22 17.47
CA GLU A 172 -5.61 -13.09 16.71
C GLU A 172 -6.94 -12.41 16.41
N ARG A 173 -7.51 -11.70 17.39
CA ARG A 173 -8.75 -10.93 17.21
C ARG A 173 -8.59 -9.80 16.21
N VAL A 174 -7.48 -9.06 16.29
CA VAL A 174 -7.18 -7.99 15.33
C VAL A 174 -6.99 -8.57 13.92
N GLY A 175 -6.22 -9.65 13.77
CA GLY A 175 -5.98 -10.31 12.49
C GLY A 175 -7.29 -10.75 11.82
N HIS A 176 -8.19 -11.38 12.57
CA HIS A 176 -9.50 -11.78 12.04
C HIS A 176 -10.38 -10.58 11.64
N ALA A 177 -10.42 -9.54 12.48
CA ALA A 177 -11.16 -8.32 12.16
C ALA A 177 -10.59 -7.62 10.91
N MET A 178 -9.28 -7.64 10.73
CA MET A 178 -8.62 -7.11 9.54
C MET A 178 -8.97 -7.90 8.28
N GLU A 179 -8.93 -9.23 8.33
CA GLU A 179 -9.30 -10.09 7.20
C GLU A 179 -10.74 -9.81 6.71
N VAL A 180 -11.68 -9.59 7.64
CA VAL A 180 -13.07 -9.23 7.30
C VAL A 180 -13.15 -7.89 6.57
N VAL A 181 -12.34 -6.92 6.98
CA VAL A 181 -12.28 -5.59 6.39
C VAL A 181 -11.62 -5.63 5.01
N THR A 182 -10.46 -6.28 4.90
CA THR A 182 -9.65 -6.33 3.67
C THR A 182 -10.31 -7.18 2.60
N GLY A 183 -10.97 -8.28 2.97
CA GLY A 183 -11.75 -9.14 2.06
C GLY A 183 -12.91 -8.42 1.37
N ARG A 184 -13.38 -7.29 1.90
CA ARG A 184 -14.42 -6.44 1.29
C ARG A 184 -13.89 -5.19 0.61
N PHE A 185 -12.58 -4.95 0.67
CA PHE A 185 -11.97 -3.72 0.21
C PHE A 185 -12.28 -3.43 -1.26
N ILE A 186 -12.06 -4.40 -2.15
CA ILE A 186 -12.29 -4.23 -3.60
C ILE A 186 -13.74 -3.88 -3.91
N VAL A 187 -14.70 -4.55 -3.29
CA VAL A 187 -16.14 -4.28 -3.46
C VAL A 187 -16.46 -2.86 -2.99
N ASN A 188 -15.98 -2.49 -1.80
CA ASN A 188 -16.23 -1.17 -1.21
C ASN A 188 -15.58 -0.04 -2.01
N ALA A 189 -14.36 -0.25 -2.51
CA ALA A 189 -13.63 0.65 -3.40
C ALA A 189 -14.40 0.86 -4.71
N SER A 190 -14.88 -0.24 -5.31
CA SER A 190 -15.71 -0.20 -6.53
C SER A 190 -16.99 0.60 -6.33
N LEU A 191 -17.69 0.36 -5.21
CA LEU A 191 -18.91 1.09 -4.87
C LEU A 191 -18.61 2.58 -4.60
N ALA A 192 -17.50 2.89 -3.94
CA ALA A 192 -17.09 4.28 -3.69
C ALA A 192 -16.76 5.03 -4.98
N MET A 193 -16.18 4.35 -5.98
CA MET A 193 -16.00 4.93 -7.32
C MET A 193 -17.33 5.20 -8.00
N LEU A 194 -18.26 4.23 -7.96
CA LEU A 194 -19.57 4.33 -8.63
C LEU A 194 -20.54 5.30 -7.94
N PHE A 195 -20.47 5.45 -6.62
CA PHE A 195 -21.46 6.21 -5.86
C PHE A 195 -20.81 7.23 -4.93
N ARG A 196 -21.23 8.50 -5.08
CA ARG A 196 -20.74 9.61 -4.24
C ARG A 196 -21.23 9.57 -2.79
N PHE A 197 -22.19 8.72 -2.46
CA PHE A 197 -22.70 8.52 -1.11
C PHE A 197 -22.39 7.12 -0.61
N ASP A 198 -22.33 6.96 0.71
CA ASP A 198 -22.12 5.66 1.33
C ASP A 198 -23.40 4.85 1.21
N ILE A 199 -23.36 3.76 0.44
CA ILE A 199 -24.48 2.83 0.36
C ILE A 199 -24.48 2.01 1.66
N PRO A 200 -25.52 2.09 2.50
CA PRO A 200 -25.65 1.21 3.64
C PRO A 200 -25.91 -0.20 3.10
N VAL A 201 -24.84 -0.96 2.89
CA VAL A 201 -24.95 -2.35 2.49
C VAL A 201 -25.58 -3.08 3.67
N ARG A 202 -26.86 -3.43 3.57
CA ARG A 202 -27.64 -4.11 4.64
C ARG A 202 -26.98 -5.41 5.14
N PHE A 203 -25.97 -5.91 4.42
CA PHE A 203 -25.15 -7.09 4.73
C PHE A 203 -23.74 -6.76 5.26
N ALA A 204 -23.43 -5.52 5.63
CA ALA A 204 -22.13 -5.12 6.18
C ALA A 204 -22.03 -5.28 7.70
N ILE A 205 -22.99 -5.92 8.39
CA ILE A 205 -22.99 -6.05 9.85
C ILE A 205 -21.66 -6.66 10.37
N ARG A 206 -21.12 -7.67 9.67
CA ARG A 206 -19.82 -8.28 10.01
C ARG A 206 -18.68 -7.27 9.93
N GLU A 207 -18.64 -6.47 8.86
CA GLU A 207 -17.64 -5.42 8.65
C GLU A 207 -17.74 -4.32 9.72
N TRP A 208 -18.96 -3.84 10.00
CA TRP A 208 -19.18 -2.86 11.06
C TRP A 208 -18.76 -3.37 12.44
N ARG A 209 -19.01 -4.65 12.76
CA ARG A 209 -18.53 -5.27 13.99
C ARG A 209 -17.00 -5.34 14.02
N ALA A 210 -16.37 -5.75 12.93
CA ALA A 210 -14.91 -5.80 12.81
C ALA A 210 -14.27 -4.42 12.99
N ILE A 211 -14.79 -3.38 12.32
CA ILE A 211 -14.32 -1.99 12.48
C ILE A 211 -14.50 -1.52 13.94
N ARG A 212 -15.65 -1.84 14.55
CA ARG A 212 -15.91 -1.49 15.95
C ARG A 212 -14.94 -2.21 16.90
N GLU A 213 -14.69 -3.48 16.69
CA GLU A 213 -13.73 -4.26 17.47
C GLU A 213 -12.32 -3.69 17.36
N LEU A 214 -11.86 -3.40 16.14
CA LEU A 214 -10.59 -2.72 15.90
C LEU A 214 -10.51 -1.37 16.64
N ASN A 215 -11.59 -0.58 16.60
CA ASN A 215 -11.67 0.70 17.32
C ASN A 215 -11.64 0.53 18.84
N GLU A 216 -12.31 -0.49 19.37
CA GLU A 216 -12.33 -0.77 20.81
C GLU A 216 -10.94 -1.22 21.29
N ILE A 217 -10.25 -2.06 20.52
CA ILE A 217 -8.89 -2.52 20.82
C ILE A 217 -7.90 -1.35 20.78
N ILE A 218 -7.84 -0.60 19.68
CA ILE A 218 -6.94 0.56 19.55
C ILE A 218 -7.26 1.63 20.59
N GLY A 219 -8.54 1.91 20.83
CA GLY A 219 -8.96 2.86 21.85
C GLY A 219 -8.60 2.40 23.27
N GLY A 220 -8.68 1.09 23.54
CA GLY A 220 -8.22 0.48 24.79
C GLY A 220 -6.74 0.72 25.03
N ILE A 221 -5.92 0.41 24.03
CA ILE A 221 -4.46 0.60 24.07
C ILE A 221 -4.09 2.07 24.34
N ILE A 222 -4.72 3.02 23.62
CA ILE A 222 -4.45 4.45 23.81
C ILE A 222 -4.81 4.89 25.24
N ARG A 223 -5.96 4.45 25.76
CA ARG A 223 -6.40 4.80 27.13
C ARG A 223 -5.48 4.22 28.19
N GLU A 224 -5.13 2.93 28.06
CA GLU A 224 -4.20 2.25 28.97
C GLU A 224 -2.86 2.98 29.01
N ARG A 225 -2.30 3.31 27.83
CA ARG A 225 -1.04 4.03 27.73
C ARG A 225 -1.08 5.37 28.45
N ARG A 226 -2.11 6.19 28.19
CA ARG A 226 -2.27 7.50 28.87
C ARG A 226 -2.42 7.35 30.39
N SER A 227 -3.03 6.28 30.87
CA SER A 227 -3.25 6.06 32.31
C SER A 227 -2.03 5.52 33.05
N SER A 228 -1.15 4.77 32.37
CA SER A 228 0.04 4.16 32.99
C SER A 228 1.08 5.19 33.44
N GLY A 229 1.21 6.31 32.72
CA GLY A 229 2.20 7.35 33.02
C GLY A 229 3.67 6.93 32.86
N GLU A 230 3.93 5.69 32.44
CA GLU A 230 5.28 5.17 32.23
C GLU A 230 5.75 5.48 30.80
N PRO A 231 6.85 6.24 30.63
CA PRO A 231 7.41 6.48 29.31
C PRO A 231 8.00 5.18 28.75
N ARG A 232 7.59 4.85 27.52
CA ARG A 232 8.16 3.79 26.68
C ARG A 232 8.80 4.41 25.44
N GLU A 233 9.81 3.74 24.90
CA GLU A 233 10.49 4.17 23.67
C GLU A 233 9.88 3.52 22.42
N ASP A 234 8.55 3.53 22.31
CA ASP A 234 7.82 2.97 21.16
C ASP A 234 7.10 4.01 20.31
N LEU A 235 6.58 3.55 19.17
CA LEU A 235 5.95 4.43 18.20
C LEU A 235 4.73 5.14 18.79
N LEU A 236 3.90 4.48 19.59
CA LEU A 236 2.73 5.10 20.19
C LEU A 236 3.13 6.28 21.10
N ASP A 237 4.18 6.11 21.91
CA ASP A 237 4.67 7.19 22.76
C ASP A 237 5.27 8.33 21.96
N MET A 238 6.00 8.03 20.88
CA MET A 238 6.46 9.06 19.94
C MET A 238 5.28 9.85 19.36
N LEU A 239 4.16 9.21 19.01
CA LEU A 239 2.97 9.91 18.50
C LEU A 239 2.24 10.73 19.58
N LEU A 240 2.16 10.23 20.81
CA LEU A 240 1.58 10.95 21.95
C LEU A 240 2.40 12.20 22.31
N GLN A 241 3.72 12.12 22.16
CA GLN A 241 4.66 13.21 22.44
C GLN A 241 4.85 14.15 21.24
N ALA A 242 4.49 13.72 20.03
CA ALA A 242 4.63 14.54 18.83
C ALA A 242 3.88 15.87 18.97
N ARG A 243 4.52 16.95 18.53
CA ARG A 243 3.98 18.31 18.46
C ARG A 243 4.21 18.88 17.08
N ASP A 244 3.23 19.61 16.56
CA ASP A 244 3.34 20.23 15.25
C ASP A 244 4.21 21.51 15.33
N ALA A 245 4.33 22.22 14.20
CA ALA A 245 5.12 23.44 14.12
C ALA A 245 4.64 24.54 15.09
N ASP A 246 3.36 24.51 15.47
CA ASP A 246 2.73 25.45 16.41
C ASP A 246 2.74 24.93 17.85
N GLY A 247 3.37 23.78 18.11
CA GLY A 247 3.44 23.16 19.44
C GLY A 247 2.19 22.38 19.86
N ASN A 248 1.24 22.13 18.96
CA ASN A 248 0.01 21.42 19.27
C ASN A 248 0.17 19.89 19.14
N PRO A 249 -0.41 19.09 20.07
CA PRO A 249 -0.41 17.64 19.97
C PRO A 249 -1.38 17.13 18.89
N MET A 250 -1.33 15.82 18.64
CA MET A 250 -2.44 15.12 17.97
C MET A 250 -3.68 15.08 18.87
N SER A 251 -4.86 15.24 18.27
CA SER A 251 -6.12 14.89 18.95
C SER A 251 -6.25 13.37 19.11
N ASP A 252 -7.12 12.92 20.01
CA ASP A 252 -7.34 11.47 20.20
C ASP A 252 -7.87 10.79 18.93
N ALA A 253 -8.71 11.48 18.15
CA ALA A 253 -9.18 10.99 16.87
C ALA A 253 -8.01 10.85 15.86
N GLN A 254 -7.13 11.84 15.80
CA GLN A 254 -5.94 11.78 14.95
C GLN A 254 -5.02 10.64 15.35
N LEU A 255 -4.74 10.51 16.65
CA LEU A 255 -3.90 9.45 17.16
C LEU A 255 -4.48 8.06 16.83
N ARG A 256 -5.78 7.87 17.06
CA ARG A 256 -6.48 6.62 16.70
C ARG A 256 -6.35 6.31 15.21
N ASP A 257 -6.55 7.31 14.36
CA ASP A 257 -6.53 7.15 12.90
C ASP A 257 -5.14 6.77 12.40
N GLU A 258 -4.09 7.38 12.97
CA GLU A 258 -2.71 7.07 12.61
C GLU A 258 -2.26 5.72 13.14
N VAL A 259 -2.62 5.38 14.39
CA VAL A 259 -2.31 4.06 14.95
C VAL A 259 -2.98 2.96 14.13
N MET A 260 -4.24 3.13 13.72
CA MET A 260 -4.92 2.19 12.82
C MET A 260 -4.23 2.11 11.45
N THR A 261 -3.82 3.26 10.90
CA THR A 261 -3.15 3.33 9.59
C THR A 261 -1.82 2.59 9.61
N LEU A 262 -0.99 2.81 10.63
CA LEU A 262 0.31 2.16 10.77
C LEU A 262 0.18 0.65 11.00
N PHE A 263 -0.83 0.25 11.78
CA PHE A 263 -1.11 -1.16 12.02
C PHE A 263 -1.47 -1.88 10.72
N LEU A 264 -2.43 -1.35 9.95
CA LEU A 264 -2.89 -1.97 8.70
C LEU A 264 -1.82 -1.93 7.61
N ALA A 265 -1.14 -0.79 7.46
CA ALA A 265 -0.13 -0.63 6.43
C ALA A 265 1.09 -1.52 6.66
N GLY A 266 1.55 -1.67 7.91
CA GLY A 266 2.77 -2.42 8.24
C GLY A 266 2.59 -3.94 8.28
N HIS A 267 1.37 -4.41 8.51
CA HIS A 267 1.07 -5.82 8.75
C HIS A 267 0.90 -6.62 7.44
N GLU A 268 -0.18 -6.36 6.71
CA GLU A 268 -0.62 -7.21 5.60
C GLU A 268 0.28 -7.05 4.36
N THR A 269 0.71 -5.82 4.05
CA THR A 269 1.54 -5.56 2.85
C THR A 269 2.90 -6.26 2.94
N THR A 270 3.54 -6.20 4.11
CA THR A 270 4.81 -6.88 4.39
C THR A 270 4.64 -8.39 4.35
N ALA A 271 3.56 -8.92 4.94
CA ALA A 271 3.29 -10.36 4.92
C ALA A 271 3.11 -10.89 3.49
N ILE A 272 2.36 -10.17 2.64
CA ILE A 272 2.17 -10.53 1.23
C ILE A 272 3.51 -10.54 0.48
N ALA A 273 4.34 -9.50 0.68
CA ALA A 273 5.66 -9.43 0.05
C ALA A 273 6.57 -10.62 0.45
N LEU A 274 6.64 -10.92 1.75
CA LEU A 274 7.44 -12.04 2.26
C LEU A 274 6.89 -13.41 1.83
N SER A 275 5.56 -13.54 1.72
CA SER A 275 4.91 -14.77 1.23
C SER A 275 5.32 -15.06 -0.22
N TRP A 276 5.27 -14.04 -1.08
CA TRP A 276 5.71 -14.15 -2.47
C TRP A 276 7.22 -14.40 -2.57
N ALA A 277 8.04 -13.77 -1.73
CA ALA A 277 9.47 -14.01 -1.69
C ALA A 277 9.78 -15.48 -1.38
N CYS A 278 9.15 -16.04 -0.35
CA CYS A 278 9.31 -17.45 0.01
C CYS A 278 8.88 -18.38 -1.12
N TYR A 279 7.74 -18.10 -1.76
CA TYR A 279 7.27 -18.86 -2.91
C TYR A 279 8.27 -18.82 -4.08
N LEU A 280 8.75 -17.63 -4.45
CA LEU A 280 9.66 -17.46 -5.56
C LEU A 280 11.04 -18.08 -5.32
N ILE A 281 11.56 -17.97 -4.10
CA ILE A 281 12.82 -18.63 -3.70
C ILE A 281 12.67 -20.15 -3.84
N ALA A 282 11.59 -20.73 -3.29
CA ALA A 282 11.35 -22.17 -3.35
C ALA A 282 11.19 -22.71 -4.79
N GLN A 283 10.70 -21.88 -5.71
CA GLN A 283 10.58 -22.24 -7.13
C GLN A 283 11.88 -22.07 -7.91
N ASN A 284 12.93 -21.47 -7.33
CA ASN A 284 14.19 -21.16 -8.01
C ASN A 284 15.42 -21.60 -7.18
N PRO A 285 15.79 -22.90 -7.22
CA PRO A 285 16.88 -23.44 -6.37
C PRO A 285 18.24 -22.79 -6.57
N HIS A 286 18.52 -22.26 -7.77
CA HIS A 286 19.76 -21.53 -8.06
C HIS A 286 19.82 -20.17 -7.36
N ILE A 287 18.67 -19.49 -7.23
CA ILE A 287 18.54 -18.24 -6.46
C ILE A 287 18.64 -18.54 -4.98
N GLU A 288 17.97 -19.59 -4.50
CA GLU A 288 18.07 -20.06 -3.11
C GLU A 288 19.52 -20.36 -2.73
N ALA A 289 20.26 -21.10 -3.57
CA ALA A 289 21.66 -21.43 -3.31
C ALA A 289 22.56 -20.17 -3.22
N LYS A 290 22.33 -19.19 -4.09
CA LYS A 290 23.09 -17.92 -4.08
C LYS A 290 22.73 -17.06 -2.87
N LEU A 291 21.46 -17.04 -2.46
CA LEU A 291 21.01 -16.39 -1.23
C LEU A 291 21.65 -17.05 -0.01
N ALA A 292 21.61 -18.38 0.08
CA ALA A 292 22.25 -19.12 1.17
C ALA A 292 23.76 -18.87 1.25
N GLN A 293 24.45 -18.75 0.10
CA GLN A 293 25.87 -18.39 0.05
C GLN A 293 26.14 -16.99 0.63
N GLU A 294 25.33 -15.99 0.27
CA GLU A 294 25.45 -14.64 0.84
C GLU A 294 25.24 -14.69 2.35
N LEU A 295 24.16 -15.33 2.82
CA LEU A 295 23.84 -15.45 4.24
C LEU A 295 24.95 -16.15 5.02
N GLN A 296 25.50 -17.25 4.49
CA GLN A 296 26.62 -17.95 5.11
C GLN A 296 27.88 -17.08 5.19
N THR A 297 28.15 -16.28 4.17
CA THR A 297 29.33 -15.40 4.10
C THR A 297 29.22 -14.22 5.07
N VAL A 298 28.05 -13.59 5.15
CA VAL A 298 27.83 -12.38 5.95
C VAL A 298 27.58 -12.70 7.43
N LEU A 299 26.81 -13.76 7.70
CA LEU A 299 26.30 -14.07 9.03
C LEU A 299 27.02 -15.24 9.72
N ALA A 300 27.58 -16.18 8.94
CA ALA A 300 28.24 -17.38 9.47
C ALA A 300 27.44 -18.13 10.56
N GLY A 301 26.11 -18.22 10.38
CA GLY A 301 25.19 -18.89 11.31
C GLY A 301 24.72 -18.04 12.50
N ARG A 302 25.19 -16.79 12.63
CA ARG A 302 24.70 -15.84 13.64
C ARG A 302 23.34 -15.26 13.23
N VAL A 303 22.51 -14.85 14.20
CA VAL A 303 21.27 -14.13 13.84
C VAL A 303 21.61 -12.73 13.29
N PRO A 304 20.93 -12.27 12.22
CA PRO A 304 21.20 -10.98 11.59
C PRO A 304 20.93 -9.80 12.53
N THR A 305 21.79 -8.78 12.45
CA THR A 305 21.54 -7.47 13.09
C THR A 305 21.43 -6.36 12.03
N PRO A 306 20.91 -5.17 12.39
CA PRO A 306 20.72 -4.10 11.42
C PRO A 306 22.01 -3.64 10.72
N GLU A 307 23.16 -3.85 11.34
CA GLU A 307 24.48 -3.55 10.80
C GLU A 307 24.85 -4.45 9.60
N ASP A 308 24.18 -5.59 9.43
CA ASP A 308 24.43 -6.52 8.35
C ASP A 308 23.77 -6.10 7.03
N LEU A 309 22.69 -5.31 7.09
CA LEU A 309 21.87 -4.93 5.93
C LEU A 309 22.68 -4.39 4.73
N PRO A 310 23.68 -3.50 4.90
CA PRO A 310 24.48 -3.00 3.76
C PRO A 310 25.28 -4.09 3.02
N ARG A 311 25.48 -5.26 3.66
CA ARG A 311 26.20 -6.42 3.12
C ARG A 311 25.28 -7.47 2.51
N LEU A 312 23.98 -7.42 2.78
CA LEU A 312 22.95 -8.36 2.29
C LEU A 312 22.34 -7.89 0.96
N ARG A 313 23.20 -7.60 -0.02
CA ARG A 313 22.80 -6.95 -1.28
C ARG A 313 21.93 -7.87 -2.15
N TYR A 314 22.28 -9.14 -2.23
CA TYR A 314 21.52 -10.10 -3.02
C TYR A 314 20.17 -10.41 -2.36
N THR A 315 20.11 -10.46 -1.04
CA THR A 315 18.85 -10.52 -0.28
C THR A 315 17.97 -9.31 -0.61
N GLU A 316 18.51 -8.10 -0.66
CA GLU A 316 17.77 -6.90 -1.07
C GLU A 316 17.28 -6.99 -2.53
N MET A 317 18.11 -7.49 -3.44
CA MET A 317 17.75 -7.72 -4.84
C MET A 317 16.59 -8.71 -4.96
N VAL A 318 16.62 -9.82 -4.22
CA VAL A 318 15.55 -10.84 -4.17
C VAL A 318 14.22 -10.21 -3.73
N LEU A 319 14.23 -9.36 -2.71
CA LEU A 319 13.03 -8.68 -2.21
C LEU A 319 12.52 -7.64 -3.22
N LYS A 320 13.41 -6.86 -3.85
CA LYS A 320 13.06 -5.90 -4.89
C LYS A 320 12.44 -6.59 -6.11
N GLU A 321 13.03 -7.68 -6.55
CA GLU A 321 12.55 -8.46 -7.69
C GLU A 321 11.23 -9.16 -7.37
N THR A 322 11.05 -9.62 -6.14
CA THR A 322 9.75 -10.12 -5.64
C THR A 322 8.68 -9.04 -5.78
N MET A 323 8.96 -7.82 -5.32
CA MET A 323 8.02 -6.70 -5.38
C MET A 323 7.83 -6.12 -6.79
N ARG A 324 8.76 -6.39 -7.72
CA ARG A 324 8.58 -6.10 -9.15
C ARG A 324 7.53 -7.03 -9.76
N LEU A 325 7.61 -8.32 -9.46
CA LEU A 325 6.68 -9.32 -9.99
C LEU A 325 5.32 -9.31 -9.26
N TYR A 326 5.34 -9.25 -7.93
CA TYR A 326 4.17 -9.37 -7.05
C TYR A 326 4.15 -8.25 -6.01
N PRO A 327 3.92 -6.99 -6.43
CA PRO A 327 3.73 -5.89 -5.51
C PRO A 327 2.47 -6.10 -4.67
N ALA A 328 2.58 -5.96 -3.35
CA ALA A 328 1.44 -6.07 -2.44
C ALA A 328 0.29 -5.09 -2.80
N VAL A 329 0.65 -3.89 -3.28
CA VAL A 329 -0.28 -2.92 -3.87
C VAL A 329 -0.01 -2.85 -5.37
N TRP A 330 -0.86 -3.44 -6.19
CA TRP A 330 -0.63 -3.62 -7.63
C TRP A 330 -1.08 -2.42 -8.50
N GLY A 331 -1.77 -1.45 -7.91
CA GLY A 331 -2.19 -0.24 -8.58
C GLY A 331 -2.50 0.92 -7.62
N ILE A 332 -2.44 2.14 -8.14
CA ILE A 332 -2.62 3.38 -7.38
C ILE A 332 -3.62 4.27 -8.09
N GLY A 333 -4.65 4.71 -7.37
CA GLY A 333 -5.66 5.61 -7.90
C GLY A 333 -5.40 7.08 -7.60
N ARG A 334 -5.68 7.94 -8.59
CA ARG A 334 -5.65 9.41 -8.48
C ARG A 334 -6.88 10.02 -9.13
N ARG A 335 -7.22 11.25 -8.77
CA ARG A 335 -8.28 12.05 -9.38
C ARG A 335 -7.69 13.36 -9.88
N ALA A 336 -7.89 13.67 -11.15
CA ALA A 336 -7.46 14.95 -11.72
C ALA A 336 -8.32 16.09 -11.17
N LEU A 337 -7.70 17.15 -10.64
CA LEU A 337 -8.39 18.36 -10.18
C LEU A 337 -8.66 19.35 -11.32
N GLU A 338 -7.82 19.31 -12.35
CA GLU A 338 -7.84 20.19 -13.51
C GLU A 338 -7.74 19.35 -14.78
N ASP A 339 -8.10 19.95 -15.92
CA ASP A 339 -7.81 19.35 -17.22
C ASP A 339 -6.29 19.18 -17.40
N CYS A 340 -5.87 17.98 -17.77
CA CYS A 340 -4.46 17.67 -18.01
C CYS A 340 -4.26 16.82 -19.26
N GLU A 341 -3.01 16.67 -19.66
CA GLU A 341 -2.58 15.85 -20.79
C GLU A 341 -1.74 14.67 -20.27
N LEU A 342 -2.11 13.45 -20.65
CA LEU A 342 -1.33 12.23 -20.39
C LEU A 342 -1.22 11.45 -21.69
N GLY A 343 -0.01 11.03 -22.06
CA GLY A 343 0.25 10.26 -23.28
C GLY A 343 -0.20 10.93 -24.59
N GLY A 344 -0.31 12.26 -24.61
CA GLY A 344 -0.85 13.02 -25.75
C GLY A 344 -2.37 13.10 -25.81
N TYR A 345 -3.08 12.64 -24.78
CA TYR A 345 -4.53 12.65 -24.69
C TYR A 345 -5.03 13.60 -23.62
N ARG A 346 -6.22 14.18 -23.85
CA ARG A 346 -6.90 14.99 -22.83
C ARG A 346 -7.48 14.11 -21.74
N VAL A 347 -7.20 14.49 -20.49
CA VAL A 347 -7.82 13.94 -19.28
C VAL A 347 -8.61 15.07 -18.60
N PRO A 348 -9.95 15.06 -18.67
CA PRO A 348 -10.78 16.11 -18.09
C PRO A 348 -10.69 16.16 -16.56
N ALA A 349 -10.85 17.34 -15.99
CA ALA A 349 -10.99 17.54 -14.55
C ALA A 349 -12.08 16.62 -13.96
N GLY A 350 -11.79 16.05 -12.79
CA GLY A 350 -12.66 15.11 -12.09
C GLY A 350 -12.59 13.65 -12.58
N SER A 351 -11.80 13.36 -13.62
CA SER A 351 -11.56 11.99 -14.06
C SER A 351 -10.70 11.23 -13.07
N ASN A 352 -10.96 9.92 -12.91
CA ASN A 352 -10.07 9.03 -12.18
C ASN A 352 -8.93 8.58 -13.09
N VAL A 353 -7.73 8.53 -12.55
CA VAL A 353 -6.51 8.03 -13.17
C VAL A 353 -6.08 6.81 -12.36
N PHE A 354 -5.93 5.67 -13.02
CA PHE A 354 -5.52 4.43 -12.39
C PHE A 354 -4.15 4.02 -12.92
N ILE A 355 -3.15 4.04 -12.03
CA ILE A 355 -1.78 3.66 -12.34
C ILE A 355 -1.63 2.16 -12.09
N LEU A 356 -1.42 1.37 -13.13
CA LEU A 356 -1.23 -0.08 -13.00
C LEU A 356 0.26 -0.41 -12.90
N GLN A 357 0.83 -0.17 -11.72
CA GLN A 357 2.25 -0.40 -11.46
C GLN A 357 2.69 -1.84 -11.75
N TRP A 358 1.82 -2.84 -11.50
CA TRP A 358 2.12 -4.25 -11.79
C TRP A 358 2.45 -4.48 -13.28
N ARG A 359 1.74 -3.81 -14.19
CA ARG A 359 2.02 -3.89 -15.64
C ARG A 359 3.26 -3.07 -16.02
N THR A 360 3.48 -1.93 -15.39
CA THR A 360 4.68 -1.10 -15.59
C THR A 360 5.96 -1.84 -15.17
N GLN A 361 5.92 -2.52 -14.03
CA GLN A 361 7.03 -3.31 -13.47
C GLN A 361 7.31 -4.60 -14.26
N ARG A 362 6.42 -4.97 -15.19
CA ARG A 362 6.53 -6.15 -16.07
C ARG A 362 6.45 -5.75 -17.54
N ASP A 363 6.86 -4.52 -17.86
CA ASP A 363 6.88 -4.04 -19.23
C ASP A 363 8.19 -4.45 -19.93
N PRO A 364 8.13 -5.18 -21.07
CA PRO A 364 9.34 -5.61 -21.78
C PRO A 364 10.18 -4.48 -22.35
N ARG A 365 9.64 -3.24 -22.45
CA ARG A 365 10.42 -2.05 -22.84
C ARG A 365 11.43 -1.64 -21.76
N PHE A 366 11.17 -1.98 -20.49
CA PHE A 366 12.00 -1.59 -19.35
C PHE A 366 12.63 -2.78 -18.62
N PHE A 367 12.01 -3.97 -18.74
CA PHE A 367 12.44 -5.20 -18.08
C PHE A 367 12.48 -6.35 -19.10
N PRO A 368 13.66 -6.73 -19.61
CA PRO A 368 13.82 -7.92 -20.44
C PRO A 368 13.31 -9.17 -19.70
N ASP A 369 12.65 -10.09 -20.42
CA ASP A 369 12.02 -11.28 -19.83
C ASP A 369 11.15 -10.95 -18.59
N PRO A 370 10.14 -10.08 -18.72
CA PRO A 370 9.52 -9.39 -17.59
C PRO A 370 8.81 -10.31 -16.58
N ASP A 371 8.51 -11.55 -16.97
CA ASP A 371 7.87 -12.54 -16.10
C ASP A 371 8.85 -13.48 -15.39
N ARG A 372 10.14 -13.43 -15.74
CA ARG A 372 11.20 -14.18 -15.07
C ARG A 372 11.52 -13.53 -13.73
N PHE A 373 11.78 -14.36 -12.72
CA PHE A 373 12.33 -13.92 -11.44
C PHE A 373 13.86 -13.94 -11.53
N ASP A 374 14.48 -12.76 -11.63
CA ASP A 374 15.94 -12.62 -11.79
C ASP A 374 16.48 -11.46 -10.92
N PRO A 375 16.82 -11.74 -9.65
CA PRO A 375 17.31 -10.74 -8.71
C PRO A 375 18.60 -10.03 -9.12
#